data_AF-A0ABD1GQA4-F1
#
_entry.id   AF-A0ABD1GQA4-F1
#
_cell.length_a   1.000
_cell.length_b   1.000
_cell.length_c   1.000
_cell.angle_alpha   90.00
_cell.angle_beta   90.00
_cell.angle_gamma   90.00
#
_symmetry.space_group_name_H-M   'P 1'
#
loop_
_entity.id
_entity.type
_entity.pdbx_description
1 polymer ?
#
loop_
_entity_poly.entity_id
_entity_poly.type
_entity_poly.pdbx_seq_one_letter_code
_entity_poly.pdbx_strand_id
1 'polypeptide(L)'
;MDIHPQEAYFYSRKWDHEMDTVLVDMIMRMKGETGWVLKEFPCYFHMIAAYQILEKTAVLLTEEEVSDRLAVMHCRYRTFKDMLTQVGTVWDLPSKSVIAADSVW
;
A
#
# COMPACT_ATOMS: atom_id res chain seq x y z
N MET A 1 10.49 -23.08 9.85
CA MET A 1 9.21 -22.36 9.73
C MET A 1 9.07 -22.03 8.26
N ASP A 2 8.07 -22.61 7.58
CA ASP A 2 7.86 -22.42 6.16
C ASP A 2 6.95 -21.19 5.99
N ILE A 3 7.57 -20.01 5.95
CA ILE A 3 6.84 -18.75 5.79
C ILE A 3 6.46 -18.66 4.32
N HIS A 4 5.20 -18.99 4.00
CA HIS A 4 4.67 -18.80 2.65
C HIS A 4 4.92 -17.36 2.17
N PRO A 5 5.23 -17.15 0.88
CA PRO A 5 5.43 -15.81 0.34
C PRO A 5 4.24 -14.91 0.70
N GLN A 6 4.52 -13.80 1.40
CA GLN A 6 3.46 -12.92 1.90
C GLN A 6 2.60 -12.36 0.75
N GLU A 7 3.15 -12.32 -0.47
CA GLU A 7 2.45 -11.96 -1.71
C GLU A 7 1.13 -12.72 -1.89
N ALA A 8 1.09 -14.02 -1.57
CA ALA A 8 -0.11 -14.84 -1.71
C ALA A 8 -1.23 -14.43 -0.73
N TYR A 9 -0.89 -13.76 0.37
CA TYR A 9 -1.85 -13.20 1.33
C TYR A 9 -2.21 -11.74 1.01
N PHE A 10 -1.28 -10.99 0.43
CA PHE A 10 -1.45 -9.56 0.18
C PHE A 10 -2.15 -9.23 -1.11
N TYR A 11 -2.12 -10.13 -2.07
CA TYR A 11 -2.75 -9.95 -3.37
C TYR A 11 -3.84 -10.99 -3.54
N SER A 12 -5.09 -10.52 -3.58
CA SER A 12 -6.25 -11.33 -3.94
C SER A 12 -6.96 -10.67 -5.10
N ARG A 13 -7.71 -11.47 -5.88
CA ARG A 13 -8.43 -11.03 -7.08
C ARG A 13 -7.47 -10.54 -8.18
N LYS A 14 -7.73 -9.35 -8.74
CA LYS A 14 -7.02 -8.76 -9.88
C LYS A 14 -5.77 -7.95 -9.50
N TRP A 15 -5.50 -7.74 -8.21
CA TRP A 15 -4.46 -6.83 -7.75
C TRP A 15 -3.07 -7.46 -7.75
N ASP A 16 -2.07 -6.69 -8.15
CA ASP A 16 -0.66 -7.06 -8.06
C ASP A 16 0.19 -5.90 -7.51
N HIS A 17 1.49 -6.14 -7.40
CA HIS A 17 2.47 -5.19 -6.88
C HIS A 17 2.67 -3.96 -7.78
N GLU A 18 2.48 -4.09 -9.08
CA GLU A 18 2.64 -2.98 -10.03
C GLU A 18 1.50 -1.97 -9.82
N MET A 19 0.26 -2.45 -9.66
CA MET A 19 -0.89 -1.60 -9.35
C MET A 19 -0.73 -0.86 -8.03
N ASP A 20 -0.21 -1.51 -6.99
CA ASP A 20 0.10 -0.85 -5.71
C ASP A 20 1.15 0.26 -5.90
N THR A 21 2.16 0.02 -6.74
CA THR A 21 3.20 1.02 -7.05
C THR A 21 2.58 2.24 -7.74
N VAL A 22 1.69 2.02 -8.71
CA VAL A 22 0.95 3.12 -9.39
C VAL A 22 0.15 3.96 -8.40
N LEU A 23 -0.56 3.32 -7.46
CA LEU A 23 -1.30 4.03 -6.42
C LEU A 23 -0.40 4.90 -5.54
N VAL A 24 0.69 4.32 -5.01
CA VAL A 24 1.61 5.05 -4.13
C VAL A 24 2.25 6.22 -4.85
N ASP A 25 2.71 6.03 -6.08
CA ASP A 25 3.31 7.09 -6.89
C ASP A 25 2.31 8.23 -7.13
N MET A 26 1.06 7.90 -7.44
CA MET A 26 0.01 8.89 -7.63
C MET A 26 -0.29 9.68 -6.36
N ILE A 27 -0.35 9.02 -5.19
CA ILE A 27 -0.52 9.67 -3.88
C ILE A 27 0.64 10.62 -3.59
N MET A 28 1.88 10.16 -3.80
CA MET A 28 3.09 10.94 -3.55
C MET A 28 3.18 12.16 -4.47
N ARG A 29 2.87 11.97 -5.77
CA ARG A 29 2.80 13.06 -6.74
C ARG A 29 1.74 14.08 -6.35
N MET A 30 0.52 13.64 -6.06
CA MET A 30 -0.59 14.53 -5.66
C MET A 30 -0.22 15.34 -4.41
N LYS A 31 0.33 14.68 -3.40
CA LYS A 31 0.79 15.35 -2.17
C LYS A 31 1.86 16.40 -2.46
N GLY A 32 2.82 16.09 -3.34
CA GLY A 32 3.88 17.01 -3.74
C GLY A 32 3.38 18.22 -4.52
N GLU A 33 2.46 18.02 -5.46
CA GLU A 33 1.94 19.07 -6.35
C GLU A 33 0.94 20.00 -5.68
N THR A 34 0.12 19.47 -4.76
CA THR A 34 -1.01 20.21 -4.18
C THR A 34 -0.82 20.60 -2.72
N GLY A 35 0.24 20.12 -2.07
CA GLY A 35 0.43 20.28 -0.62
C GLY A 35 -0.70 19.63 0.20
N TRP A 36 -1.37 18.63 -0.37
CA TRP A 36 -2.58 18.05 0.19
C TRP A 36 -2.37 17.52 1.62
N VAL A 37 -3.20 18.02 2.52
CA VAL A 37 -3.18 17.76 3.98
C VAL A 37 -4.53 17.29 4.51
N LEU A 38 -5.55 17.18 3.65
CA LEU A 38 -6.87 16.72 4.08
C LEU A 38 -6.84 15.22 4.39
N LYS A 39 -7.71 14.82 5.33
CA LYS A 39 -7.82 13.43 5.79
C LYS A 39 -8.43 12.50 4.72
N GLU A 40 -9.16 13.06 3.76
CA GLU A 40 -9.92 12.33 2.75
C GLU A 40 -9.46 12.70 1.34
N PHE A 41 -9.40 11.69 0.48
CA PHE A 41 -9.05 11.87 -0.93
C PHE A 41 -10.08 12.76 -1.63
N PRO A 42 -9.65 13.61 -2.59
CA PRO A 42 -10.58 14.30 -3.47
C PRO A 42 -11.52 13.31 -4.16
N CYS A 43 -12.77 13.72 -4.43
CA CYS A 43 -13.77 12.83 -5.03
C CYS A 43 -13.32 12.23 -6.38
N TYR A 44 -12.50 12.95 -7.14
CA TYR A 44 -11.96 12.47 -8.42
C TYR A 44 -10.79 11.48 -8.29
N PHE A 45 -10.21 11.30 -7.09
CA PHE A 45 -8.98 10.51 -6.91
C PHE A 45 -9.16 9.07 -7.37
N HIS A 46 -10.21 8.40 -6.90
CA HIS A 46 -10.44 6.98 -7.17
C HIS A 46 -10.61 6.72 -8.66
N MET A 47 -11.35 7.59 -9.36
CA MET A 47 -11.55 7.52 -10.81
C MET A 47 -10.23 7.68 -11.57
N ILE A 48 -9.41 8.68 -11.21
CA ILE A 48 -8.11 8.90 -11.88
C ILE A 48 -7.15 7.75 -11.59
N ALA A 49 -7.17 7.20 -10.37
CA ALA A 49 -6.35 6.06 -9.99
C ALA A 49 -6.72 4.80 -10.77
N ALA A 50 -8.01 4.49 -10.87
CA ALA A 50 -8.51 3.39 -11.70
C ALA A 50 -8.09 3.55 -13.16
N TYR A 51 -8.19 4.77 -13.72
CA TYR A 51 -7.77 5.06 -15.08
C TYR A 51 -6.26 4.85 -15.30
N GLN A 52 -5.41 5.34 -14.40
CA GLN A 52 -3.95 5.16 -14.53
C GLN A 52 -3.54 3.69 -14.38
N ILE A 53 -4.20 2.94 -13.50
CA ILE A 53 -3.97 1.50 -13.38
C ILE A 53 -4.37 0.80 -14.67
N LEU A 54 -5.52 1.14 -15.27
CA LEU A 54 -5.95 0.61 -16.55
C LEU A 54 -4.93 0.90 -17.66
N GLU A 55 -4.43 2.13 -17.77
CA GLU A 55 -3.44 2.49 -18.78
C GLU A 55 -2.13 1.71 -18.65
N LYS A 56 -1.68 1.43 -17.42
CA LYS A 56 -0.39 0.78 -17.16
C LYS A 56 -0.46 -0.75 -17.17
N THR A 57 -1.55 -1.32 -16.68
CA THR A 57 -1.65 -2.77 -16.42
C THR A 57 -2.71 -3.47 -17.28
N ALA A 58 -3.47 -2.71 -18.08
CA ALA A 58 -4.63 -3.19 -18.84
C ALA A 58 -5.74 -3.81 -17.97
N VAL A 59 -5.76 -3.54 -16.67
CA VAL A 59 -6.78 -4.03 -15.74
C VAL A 59 -7.81 -2.95 -15.43
N LEU A 60 -9.07 -3.26 -15.72
CA LEU A 60 -10.21 -2.40 -15.38
C LEU A 60 -10.64 -2.63 -13.93
N LEU A 61 -10.60 -1.54 -13.15
CA LEU A 61 -11.03 -1.47 -11.76
C LEU A 61 -12.15 -0.45 -11.60
N THR A 62 -13.04 -0.73 -10.66
CA THR A 62 -14.05 0.21 -10.17
C THR A 62 -13.47 1.13 -9.09
N GLU A 63 -14.13 2.25 -8.82
CA GLU A 63 -13.73 3.15 -7.74
C GLU A 63 -13.78 2.46 -6.36
N GLU A 64 -14.75 1.58 -6.15
CA GLU A 64 -14.90 0.77 -4.93
C GLU A 64 -13.70 -0.18 -4.76
N GLU A 65 -13.30 -0.90 -5.82
CA GLU A 65 -12.12 -1.79 -5.77
C GLU A 65 -10.83 -1.02 -5.44
N VAL A 66 -10.68 0.21 -5.92
CA VAL A 66 -9.55 1.09 -5.56
C VAL A 66 -9.65 1.55 -4.11
N SER A 67 -10.84 1.94 -3.66
CA SER A 67 -11.08 2.40 -2.28
C SER A 67 -10.78 1.30 -1.26
N ASP A 68 -11.29 0.10 -1.50
CA ASP A 68 -11.01 -1.09 -0.70
C ASP A 68 -9.50 -1.36 -0.62
N ARG A 69 -8.80 -1.25 -1.74
CA ARG A 69 -7.35 -1.46 -1.76
C ARG A 69 -6.61 -0.41 -0.94
N LEU A 70 -6.97 0.86 -1.06
CA LEU A 70 -6.38 1.93 -0.26
C LEU A 70 -6.61 1.71 1.24
N ALA A 71 -7.79 1.22 1.64
CA ALA A 71 -8.06 0.87 3.03
C ALA A 71 -7.12 -0.23 3.54
N VAL A 72 -6.91 -1.29 2.73
CA VAL A 72 -5.96 -2.36 3.04
C VAL A 72 -4.53 -1.83 3.14
N MET A 73 -4.07 -1.05 2.17
CA MET A 73 -2.72 -0.47 2.16
C MET A 73 -2.50 0.44 3.36
N HIS A 74 -3.49 1.26 3.70
CA HIS A 74 -3.43 2.15 4.85
C HIS A 74 -3.35 1.38 6.17
N CYS A 75 -4.16 0.33 6.33
CA CYS A 75 -4.09 -0.56 7.48
C CYS A 75 -2.68 -1.15 7.61
N ARG A 76 -2.13 -1.73 6.54
CA ARG A 76 -0.78 -2.30 6.51
C ARG A 76 0.29 -1.27 6.87
N TYR A 77 0.20 -0.06 6.32
CA TYR A 77 1.14 1.01 6.65
C TYR A 77 1.10 1.38 8.13
N ARG A 78 -0.10 1.51 8.72
CA ARG A 78 -0.23 1.79 10.16
C ARG A 78 0.31 0.65 11.01
N THR A 79 -0.06 -0.59 10.71
CA THR A 79 0.47 -1.77 11.42
C THR A 79 1.99 -1.82 11.37
N PHE A 80 2.58 -1.56 10.19
CA PHE A 80 4.02 -1.47 10.03
C PHE A 80 4.63 -0.35 10.89
N LYS A 81 4.01 0.84 10.87
CA LYS A 81 4.45 1.98 11.70
C LYS A 81 4.39 1.66 13.19
N ASP A 82 3.33 1.00 13.65
CA ASP A 82 3.14 0.61 15.04
C ASP A 82 4.17 -0.44 15.46
N MET A 83 4.45 -1.42 14.60
CA MET A 83 5.50 -2.43 14.82
C MET A 83 6.87 -1.76 15.01
N LEU A 84 7.21 -0.77 14.18
CA LEU A 84 8.46 -0.02 14.32
C LEU A 84 8.56 0.83 15.60
N THR A 85 7.47 1.01 16.36
CA THR A 85 7.54 1.66 17.68
C THR A 85 7.95 0.71 18.80
N GLN A 86 7.92 -0.61 18.56
CA GLN A 86 8.28 -1.61 19.56
C GLN A 86 9.79 -1.65 19.77
N VAL A 87 10.21 -1.70 21.04
CA VAL A 87 11.64 -1.71 21.42
C VAL A 87 12.34 -2.92 20.80
N GLY A 88 13.49 -2.68 20.17
CA GLY A 88 14.28 -3.73 19.52
C GLY A 88 13.82 -4.09 18.10
N THR A 89 12.82 -3.39 17.56
CA THR A 89 12.39 -3.55 16.17
C THR A 89 13.18 -2.64 15.23
N VAL A 90 13.66 -3.18 14.12
CA VAL A 90 14.44 -2.45 13.10
C VAL A 90 13.92 -2.78 11.71
N TRP A 91 13.81 -1.75 10.86
CA TRP A 91 13.61 -1.94 9.43
C TRP A 91 14.94 -2.24 8.75
N ASP A 92 15.07 -3.43 8.16
CA ASP A 92 16.22 -3.80 7.35
C ASP A 92 15.95 -3.46 5.87
N LEU A 93 16.55 -2.37 5.42
CA LEU A 93 16.34 -1.86 4.07
C LEU A 93 16.81 -2.83 2.96
N PRO A 94 17.97 -3.51 3.06
CA PRO A 94 18.42 -4.46 2.04
C PRO A 94 17.46 -5.63 1.83
N SER A 95 16.97 -6.26 2.90
CA SER A 95 16.01 -7.38 2.78
C SER A 95 14.55 -6.91 2.66
N LYS A 96 14.28 -5.62 2.85
CA LYS A 96 12.93 -5.05 2.95
C LYS A 96 12.07 -5.78 3.97
N SER A 97 12.65 -6.10 5.13
CA SER A 97 11.98 -6.84 6.20
C SER A 97 12.07 -6.11 7.53
N VAL A 98 11.15 -6.44 8.43
CA VAL A 98 11.25 -6.00 9.83
C VAL A 98 11.97 -7.09 10.61
N ILE A 99 13.01 -6.69 11.34
CA ILE A 99 13.73 -7.56 12.27
C ILE A 99 13.27 -7.17 13.67
N ALA A 100 12.76 -8.16 14.42
CA ALA A 100 12.38 -8.03 15.81
C ALA A 100 12.66 -9.33 16.55
N ALA A 101 12.83 -9.27 17.87
CA ALA A 101 12.97 -10.46 18.70
C ALA A 101 11.66 -11.27 18.73
N ASP A 102 11.75 -12.58 18.93
CA ASP A 102 10.59 -13.48 19.00
C ASP A 102 9.52 -13.05 20.02
N SER A 103 9.91 -12.36 21.09
CA SER A 103 8.97 -11.83 22.09
C SER A 103 8.11 -10.66 21.60
N VAL A 104 8.45 -10.08 20.45
CA VAL A 104 7.74 -8.94 19.82
C VAL A 104 6.77 -9.42 18.74
N TRP A 105 7.03 -10.58 18.12
CA TRP A 105 6.16 -11.23 17.13
C TRP A 105 4.96 -11.90 17.79
#